data_AF-A0A133MNE4-F1
#
_entry.id   AF-A0A133MNE4-F1
#
_cell.length_a   1.000
_cell.length_b   1.000
_cell.length_c   1.000
_cell.angle_alpha   90.00
_cell.angle_beta   90.00
_cell.angle_gamma   90.00
#
_symmetry.space_group_name_H-M   'P 1'
#
loop_
_entity.id
_entity.type
_entity.pdbx_description
1 polymer ?
#
loop_
_entity_poly.entity_id
_entity_poly.type
_entity_poly.pdbx_seq_one_letter_code
_entity_poly.pdbx_strand_id
1 'polypeptide(L)'
;MGLIKSKQRNLLNKKKKGFTLIELIVVIAIIAILAAIAIPNFLSIQRKARVKSDVASAKSIYDATSALIAQSELKPGANGEFNITATLNDTNQDANADLIENYLDKTSKGNFNSQSINGSPFIVKITEGEESPKIVVYVKNTESGDGVGAYTEFYPSYTKNYDGN
;
A
#
# COMPACT_ATOMS: atom_id res chain seq x y z
N MET A 1 4.24 -48.90 77.49
CA MET A 1 3.52 -47.86 76.71
C MET A 1 4.04 -47.94 75.28
N GLY A 2 3.28 -48.59 74.39
CA GLY A 2 3.73 -49.00 73.06
C GLY A 2 3.84 -47.86 72.05
N LEU A 3 4.74 -48.06 71.09
CA LEU A 3 5.06 -47.21 69.94
C LEU A 3 3.84 -46.96 69.03
N ILE A 4 3.70 -45.74 68.51
CA ILE A 4 3.00 -45.49 67.23
C ILE A 4 3.90 -44.63 66.33
N LYS A 5 4.36 -45.27 65.25
CA LYS A 5 5.05 -44.68 64.10
C LYS A 5 4.02 -44.42 62.98
N SER A 6 4.42 -43.61 62.01
CA SER A 6 3.75 -43.34 60.71
C SER A 6 2.66 -42.27 60.77
N LYS A 7 2.54 -41.37 59.80
CA LYS A 7 2.65 -41.60 58.35
C LYS A 7 2.89 -40.27 57.64
N GLN A 8 4.10 -40.04 57.12
CA GLN A 8 4.31 -38.97 56.15
C GLN A 8 3.51 -39.30 54.88
N ARG A 9 2.48 -38.50 54.58
CA ARG A 9 1.73 -38.61 53.31
C ARG A 9 2.55 -37.91 52.22
N ASN A 10 3.21 -38.70 51.38
CA ASN A 10 3.72 -38.25 50.09
C ASN A 10 2.52 -37.83 49.22
N LEU A 11 2.23 -36.53 49.17
CA LEU A 11 1.23 -35.95 48.28
C LEU A 11 1.81 -35.91 46.86
N LEU A 12 1.48 -36.95 46.08
CA LEU A 12 1.37 -36.93 44.62
C LEU A 12 2.38 -36.04 43.87
N ASN A 13 3.64 -36.49 43.76
CA ASN A 13 4.53 -36.04 42.70
C ASN A 13 3.97 -36.50 41.35
N LYS A 14 3.05 -35.73 40.76
CA LYS A 14 2.76 -35.81 39.32
C LYS A 14 4.09 -35.54 38.61
N LYS A 15 4.73 -36.59 38.08
CA LYS A 15 5.92 -36.46 37.24
C LYS A 15 5.54 -35.50 36.10
N LYS A 16 6.00 -34.25 36.16
CA LYS A 16 5.90 -33.33 35.02
C LYS A 16 6.74 -33.95 33.92
N LYS A 17 6.09 -34.51 32.89
CA LYS A 17 6.76 -34.88 31.65
C LYS A 17 7.23 -33.56 31.02
N GLY A 18 8.52 -33.25 31.15
CA GLY A 18 9.14 -32.14 30.45
C GLY A 18 9.25 -32.44 28.96
N PHE A 19 9.18 -31.41 28.14
CA PHE A 19 9.45 -31.49 26.70
C PHE A 19 10.90 -31.91 26.50
N THR A 20 11.16 -32.81 25.55
CA THR A 20 12.53 -33.23 25.25
C THR A 20 13.21 -32.20 24.34
N LEU A 21 14.53 -32.04 24.48
CA LEU A 21 15.30 -31.16 23.58
C LEU A 21 15.21 -31.64 22.12
N ILE A 22 15.13 -32.96 21.91
CA ILE A 22 15.02 -33.53 20.57
C ILE A 22 13.67 -33.20 19.90
N GLU A 23 12.57 -33.21 20.65
CA GLU A 23 11.26 -32.80 20.13
C GLU A 23 11.30 -31.33 19.68
N LEU A 24 11.98 -30.47 20.43
CA LEU A 24 12.10 -29.06 20.03
C LEU A 24 12.96 -28.89 18.77
N ILE A 25 14.05 -29.65 18.64
CA ILE A 25 14.97 -29.57 17.48
C ILE A 25 14.28 -30.00 16.19
N VAL A 26 13.48 -31.08 16.22
CA VAL A 26 12.76 -31.54 15.01
C VAL A 26 11.72 -30.52 14.57
N VAL A 27 11.03 -29.88 15.52
CA VAL A 27 10.01 -28.86 15.21
C VAL A 27 10.63 -27.65 14.51
N ILE A 28 11.74 -27.10 15.04
CA ILE A 28 12.40 -25.96 14.40
C ILE A 28 12.99 -26.33 13.03
N ALA A 29 13.44 -27.57 12.84
CA ALA A 29 13.95 -28.04 11.56
C ALA A 29 12.85 -28.06 10.47
N ILE A 30 11.65 -28.55 10.81
CA ILE A 30 10.51 -28.55 9.88
C ILE A 30 10.06 -27.11 9.57
N ILE A 31 9.96 -26.25 10.60
CA ILE A 31 9.60 -24.83 10.41
C ILE A 31 10.62 -24.13 9.49
N ALA A 32 11.91 -24.41 9.63
CA ALA A 32 12.95 -23.82 8.79
C ALA A 32 12.78 -24.18 7.31
N ILE A 33 12.45 -25.44 6.99
CA ILE A 33 12.22 -25.88 5.61
C ILE A 33 10.98 -25.20 5.03
N LEU A 34 9.89 -25.13 5.79
CA LEU A 34 8.66 -24.45 5.34
C LEU A 34 8.89 -22.95 5.13
N ALA A 35 9.60 -22.30 6.06
CA ALA A 35 9.91 -20.88 5.99
C ALA A 35 10.77 -20.54 4.75
N ALA A 36 11.74 -21.39 4.41
CA ALA A 36 12.61 -21.18 3.24
C ALA A 36 11.83 -21.06 1.92
N ILE A 37 10.73 -21.80 1.77
CA ILE A 37 9.87 -21.75 0.57
C ILE A 37 8.79 -20.67 0.70
N ALA A 38 8.23 -20.51 1.90
CA ALA A 38 7.11 -19.60 2.14
C ALA A 38 7.51 -18.12 2.08
N ILE A 39 8.67 -17.75 2.64
CA ILE A 39 9.13 -16.34 2.73
C ILE A 39 9.24 -15.67 1.35
N PRO A 40 9.99 -16.19 0.36
CA PRO A 40 10.13 -15.52 -0.94
C PRO A 40 8.78 -15.39 -1.67
N ASN A 41 7.94 -16.42 -1.60
CA ASN A 41 6.61 -16.39 -2.19
C ASN A 41 5.71 -15.35 -1.52
N PHE A 42 5.72 -15.29 -0.19
CA PHE A 42 4.94 -14.32 0.58
C PHE A 42 5.34 -12.88 0.25
N LEU A 43 6.65 -12.60 0.14
CA LEU A 43 7.16 -11.28 -0.26
C LEU A 43 6.70 -10.88 -1.67
N SER A 44 6.71 -11.82 -2.63
CA SER A 44 6.20 -11.57 -3.99
C SER A 44 4.69 -11.27 -4.00
N ILE A 45 3.90 -12.04 -3.26
CA ILE A 45 2.45 -11.83 -3.14
C ILE A 45 2.16 -10.47 -2.50
N GLN A 46 2.87 -10.13 -1.42
CA GLN A 46 2.71 -8.85 -0.74
C GLN A 46 3.04 -7.68 -1.67
N ARG A 47 4.14 -7.75 -2.43
CA ARG A 47 4.49 -6.74 -3.43
C ARG A 47 3.40 -6.58 -4.51
N LYS A 48 2.91 -7.69 -5.07
CA LYS A 48 1.83 -7.67 -6.07
C LYS A 48 0.54 -7.08 -5.50
N ALA A 49 0.22 -7.35 -4.23
CA ALA A 49 -0.94 -6.77 -3.57
C ALA A 49 -0.81 -5.25 -3.42
N ARG A 50 0.39 -4.74 -3.07
CA ARG A 50 0.68 -3.31 -3.01
C ARG A 50 0.53 -2.64 -4.38
N VAL A 51 1.15 -3.19 -5.43
CA VAL A 51 1.01 -2.67 -6.80
C VAL A 51 -0.46 -2.62 -7.24
N LYS A 52 -1.26 -3.65 -6.92
CA LYS A 52 -2.70 -3.64 -7.21
C LYS A 52 -3.45 -2.56 -6.43
N SER A 53 -3.06 -2.31 -5.18
CA SER A 53 -3.60 -1.22 -4.37
C SER A 53 -3.31 0.13 -5.03
N ASP A 54 -2.08 0.33 -5.51
CA ASP A 54 -1.69 1.57 -6.18
C ASP A 54 -2.52 1.81 -7.44
N VAL A 55 -2.73 0.78 -8.27
CA VAL A 55 -3.60 0.87 -9.46
C VAL A 55 -5.04 1.22 -9.08
N ALA A 56 -5.57 0.62 -8.01
CA ALA A 56 -6.91 0.93 -7.53
C ALA A 56 -7.00 2.39 -7.06
N SER A 57 -6.01 2.88 -6.32
CA SER A 57 -5.93 4.27 -5.90
C SER A 57 -5.84 5.23 -7.08
N ALA A 58 -4.97 4.96 -8.07
CA ALA A 58 -4.85 5.76 -9.27
C ALA A 58 -6.15 5.81 -10.08
N LYS A 59 -6.88 4.69 -10.14
CA LYS A 59 -8.22 4.67 -10.74
C LYS A 59 -9.20 5.57 -9.97
N SER A 60 -9.25 5.47 -8.64
CA SER A 60 -10.12 6.32 -7.82
C SER A 60 -9.81 7.80 -8.03
N ILE A 61 -8.53 8.15 -8.09
CA ILE A 61 -8.07 9.51 -8.38
C ILE A 61 -8.57 9.96 -9.76
N TYR A 62 -8.39 9.14 -10.79
CA TYR A 62 -8.88 9.44 -12.14
C TYR A 62 -10.40 9.69 -12.15
N ASP A 63 -11.17 8.80 -11.52
CA ASP A 63 -12.63 8.90 -11.44
C ASP A 63 -13.05 10.18 -10.69
N ALA A 64 -12.36 10.52 -9.60
CA ALA A 64 -12.59 11.74 -8.83
C ALA A 64 -12.29 13.00 -9.65
N THR A 65 -11.15 13.04 -10.34
CA THR A 65 -10.79 14.15 -11.22
C THR A 65 -11.81 14.32 -12.35
N SER A 66 -12.23 13.22 -12.97
CA SER A 66 -13.27 13.26 -14.03
C SER A 66 -14.59 13.80 -13.50
N ALA A 67 -15.01 13.37 -12.31
CA ALA A 67 -16.23 13.85 -11.67
C ALA A 67 -16.17 15.35 -11.33
N LEU A 68 -15.01 15.84 -10.87
CA LEU A 68 -14.83 17.27 -10.53
C LEU A 68 -14.78 18.16 -11.78
N ILE A 69 -14.21 17.70 -12.88
CA ILE A 69 -14.29 18.38 -14.17
C ILE A 69 -15.75 18.45 -14.64
N ALA A 70 -16.50 17.35 -14.54
CA ALA A 70 -17.92 17.31 -14.89
C ALA A 70 -18.77 18.24 -14.01
N GLN A 71 -18.41 18.40 -12.74
CA GLN A 71 -19.05 19.34 -11.81
C GLN A 71 -18.59 20.80 -12.01
N SER A 72 -17.69 21.07 -12.96
CA SER A 72 -17.10 22.39 -13.20
C SER A 72 -16.35 22.95 -11.98
N GLU A 73 -15.91 22.09 -11.06
CA GLU A 73 -15.09 22.48 -9.89
C GLU A 73 -13.61 22.56 -10.28
N LEU A 74 -13.16 21.66 -11.16
CA LEU A 74 -11.86 21.77 -11.82
C LEU A 74 -12.07 22.45 -13.19
N LYS A 75 -11.61 23.70 -13.30
CA LYS A 75 -11.76 24.53 -14.50
C LYS A 75 -10.44 24.69 -15.25
N PRO A 76 -10.46 24.94 -16.56
CA PRO A 76 -9.25 25.24 -17.30
C PRO A 76 -8.57 26.50 -16.77
N GLY A 77 -7.26 26.61 -16.97
CA GLY A 77 -6.48 27.76 -16.56
C GLY A 77 -6.92 29.04 -17.27
N ALA A 78 -6.27 30.16 -16.93
CA ALA A 78 -6.63 31.50 -17.45
C ALA A 78 -6.69 31.60 -18.99
N ASN A 79 -6.04 30.66 -19.70
CA ASN A 79 -5.93 30.61 -21.15
C ASN A 79 -7.04 29.77 -21.81
N GLY A 80 -7.96 29.18 -21.03
CA GLY A 80 -8.93 28.21 -21.52
C GLY A 80 -8.38 26.79 -21.69
N GLU A 81 -7.07 26.62 -21.54
CA GLU A 81 -6.40 25.32 -21.62
C GLU A 81 -6.51 24.55 -20.29
N PHE A 82 -6.85 23.27 -20.36
CA PHE A 82 -6.69 22.36 -19.24
C PHE A 82 -5.23 21.93 -19.17
N ASN A 83 -4.39 22.66 -18.44
CA ASN A 83 -2.99 22.30 -18.16
C ASN A 83 -2.75 22.32 -16.65
N ILE A 84 -3.35 21.37 -15.94
CA ILE A 84 -3.34 21.30 -14.47
C ILE A 84 -2.44 20.13 -14.05
N THR A 85 -1.56 20.37 -13.08
CA THR A 85 -0.78 19.31 -12.42
C THR A 85 -1.06 19.40 -10.93
N ALA A 86 -1.63 18.34 -10.36
CA ALA A 86 -1.93 18.25 -8.93
C ALA A 86 -1.12 17.10 -8.30
N THR A 87 -0.40 17.38 -7.22
CA THR A 87 0.38 16.40 -6.46
C THR A 87 -0.36 16.07 -5.17
N LEU A 88 -0.88 14.84 -5.07
CA LEU A 88 -1.71 14.44 -3.93
C LEU A 88 -0.86 14.05 -2.72
N ASN A 89 -1.32 14.35 -1.51
CA ASN A 89 -0.64 14.11 -0.24
C ASN A 89 0.76 14.77 -0.17
N ASP A 90 0.96 15.87 -0.89
CA ASP A 90 2.16 16.71 -0.75
C ASP A 90 1.92 17.81 0.29
N THR A 91 2.98 18.11 1.04
CA THR A 91 3.04 19.22 2.01
C THR A 91 2.89 20.59 1.35
N ASN A 92 3.12 20.69 0.04
CA ASN A 92 2.85 21.89 -0.74
C ASN A 92 1.38 21.90 -1.16
N GLN A 93 0.55 22.67 -0.45
CA GLN A 93 -0.88 22.73 -0.70
C GLN A 93 -1.19 23.30 -2.09
N ASP A 94 -1.57 22.41 -3.01
CA ASP A 94 -2.16 22.75 -4.29
C ASP A 94 -3.68 22.70 -4.15
N ALA A 95 -4.35 23.83 -4.38
CA ALA A 95 -5.80 23.92 -4.28
C ALA A 95 -6.54 22.89 -5.16
N ASN A 96 -5.95 22.46 -6.28
CA ASN A 96 -6.53 21.42 -7.13
C ASN A 96 -6.34 20.02 -6.52
N ALA A 97 -5.19 19.77 -5.88
CA ALA A 97 -4.95 18.54 -5.13
C ALA A 97 -5.93 18.44 -3.94
N ASP A 98 -6.11 19.53 -3.19
CA ASP A 98 -7.04 19.60 -2.07
C ASP A 98 -8.48 19.28 -2.51
N LEU A 99 -8.93 19.80 -3.66
CA LEU A 99 -10.26 19.48 -4.19
C LEU A 99 -10.42 17.99 -4.50
N ILE A 100 -9.42 17.40 -5.15
CA ILE A 100 -9.41 15.97 -5.49
C ILE A 100 -9.40 15.12 -4.21
N GLU A 101 -8.54 15.43 -3.24
CA GLU A 101 -8.44 14.74 -1.96
C GLU A 101 -9.73 14.85 -1.16
N ASN A 102 -10.30 16.04 -1.03
CA ASN A 102 -11.58 16.23 -0.36
C ASN A 102 -12.72 15.44 -1.01
N TYR A 103 -12.72 15.31 -2.34
CA TYR A 103 -13.68 14.46 -3.04
C TYR A 103 -13.45 12.97 -2.76
N LEU A 104 -12.19 12.53 -2.75
CA LEU A 104 -11.79 11.16 -2.45
C LEU A 104 -12.13 10.78 -0.99
N ASP A 105 -11.96 11.70 -0.05
CA ASP A 105 -12.25 11.48 1.37
C ASP A 105 -13.73 11.29 1.63
N LYS A 106 -14.56 12.14 1.01
CA LYS A 106 -16.02 12.05 1.06
C LYS A 106 -16.52 10.73 0.47
N THR A 107 -15.91 10.27 -0.61
CA THR A 107 -16.29 9.02 -1.29
C THR A 107 -15.73 7.77 -0.61
N SER A 108 -14.57 7.87 0.06
CA SER A 108 -13.86 6.73 0.67
C SER A 108 -14.15 6.54 2.16
N LYS A 109 -14.97 7.39 2.80
CA LYS A 109 -15.27 7.37 4.25
C LYS A 109 -14.01 7.40 5.15
N GLY A 110 -12.96 8.08 4.72
CA GLY A 110 -11.70 8.20 5.44
C GLY A 110 -10.67 8.99 4.64
N ASN A 111 -9.63 9.48 5.31
CA ASN A 111 -8.58 10.31 4.71
C ASN A 111 -7.76 9.50 3.68
N PHE A 112 -7.79 9.92 2.40
CA PHE A 112 -7.14 9.29 1.26
C PHE A 112 -5.62 9.50 1.33
N ASN A 113 -4.95 8.65 2.12
CA ASN A 113 -3.50 8.66 2.25
C ASN A 113 -2.84 7.69 1.27
N SER A 114 -3.23 7.71 -0.01
CA SER A 114 -2.62 6.80 -0.97
C SER A 114 -1.30 7.35 -1.49
N GLN A 115 -0.23 6.64 -1.18
CA GLN A 115 1.10 6.83 -1.77
C GLN A 115 1.43 5.60 -2.61
N SER A 116 2.18 5.82 -3.69
CA SER A 116 2.82 4.72 -4.44
C SER A 116 3.63 3.84 -3.48
N ILE A 117 3.85 2.57 -3.81
CA ILE A 117 4.75 1.65 -3.07
C ILE A 117 6.13 2.24 -2.74
N ASN A 118 6.61 3.23 -3.50
CA ASN A 118 7.87 3.95 -3.29
C ASN A 118 7.73 5.17 -2.34
N GLY A 119 6.59 5.34 -1.66
CA GLY A 119 6.30 6.46 -0.76
C GLY A 119 6.15 7.81 -1.49
N SER A 120 6.07 7.78 -2.82
CA SER A 120 5.93 8.99 -3.63
C SER A 120 4.46 9.34 -3.83
N PRO A 121 4.12 10.64 -3.87
CA PRO A 121 2.76 11.08 -4.12
C PRO A 121 2.31 10.68 -5.53
N PHE A 122 1.00 10.50 -5.71
CA PHE A 122 0.40 10.42 -7.03
C PHE A 122 0.31 11.82 -7.63
N ILE A 123 0.61 11.93 -8.92
CA ILE A 123 0.46 13.19 -9.66
C ILE A 123 -0.62 13.03 -10.70
N VAL A 124 -1.59 13.94 -10.70
CA VAL A 124 -2.62 14.01 -11.72
C VAL A 124 -2.23 15.11 -12.70
N LYS A 125 -2.18 14.80 -13.99
CA LYS A 125 -2.13 15.82 -15.04
C LYS A 125 -3.39 15.79 -15.85
N ILE A 126 -3.97 16.97 -16.02
CA ILE A 126 -5.11 17.21 -16.91
C ILE A 126 -4.55 18.05 -18.05
N THR A 127 -4.64 17.53 -19.27
CA THR A 127 -4.17 18.17 -20.51
C THR A 127 -5.36 18.49 -21.41
N GLU A 128 -5.25 19.53 -22.22
CA GLU A 128 -6.26 19.84 -23.22
C GLU A 128 -6.34 18.70 -24.26
N GLY A 129 -7.56 18.38 -24.68
CA GLY A 129 -7.82 17.37 -25.69
C GLY A 129 -8.87 17.87 -26.68
N GLU A 130 -8.89 17.25 -27.86
CA GLU A 130 -9.64 17.72 -29.04
C GLU A 130 -11.17 17.75 -28.82
N GLU A 131 -11.70 16.80 -28.02
CA GLU A 131 -13.14 16.73 -27.67
C GLU A 131 -13.41 16.84 -26.16
N SER A 132 -12.42 16.51 -25.32
CA SER A 132 -12.53 16.57 -23.86
C SER A 132 -11.13 16.58 -23.21
N PRO A 133 -10.97 17.13 -22.00
CA PRO A 133 -9.68 17.14 -21.31
C PRO A 133 -9.18 15.72 -21.03
N LYS A 134 -7.92 15.46 -21.35
CA LYS A 134 -7.24 14.19 -21.10
C LYS A 134 -6.74 14.16 -19.66
N ILE A 135 -7.17 13.18 -18.88
CA ILE A 135 -6.72 12.96 -17.50
C ILE A 135 -5.73 11.81 -17.48
N VAL A 136 -4.57 12.00 -16.87
CA VAL A 136 -3.55 10.97 -16.68
C VAL A 136 -3.01 11.02 -15.26
N VAL A 137 -2.94 9.87 -14.61
CA VAL A 137 -2.33 9.72 -13.29
C VAL A 137 -0.93 9.14 -13.45
N TYR A 138 0.03 9.78 -12.81
CA TYR A 138 1.45 9.46 -12.82
C TYR A 138 1.93 9.04 -11.44
N VAL A 139 2.97 8.21 -11.44
CA VAL A 139 3.72 7.82 -10.26
C VAL A 139 5.21 8.04 -10.51
N LYS A 140 5.97 8.35 -9.45
CA LYS A 140 7.40 8.56 -9.58
C LYS A 140 8.10 7.26 -10.00
N ASN A 141 8.98 7.37 -10.98
CA ASN A 141 9.94 6.33 -11.37
C ASN A 141 11.24 6.52 -10.58
N THR A 142 11.69 5.48 -9.89
CA THR A 142 12.92 5.49 -9.07
C THR A 142 14.20 5.40 -9.93
N GLU A 143 14.09 5.10 -11.24
CA GLU A 143 15.24 4.81 -12.10
C GLU A 143 15.85 6.00 -12.86
N SER A 144 15.26 7.19 -12.82
CA SER A 144 15.80 8.38 -13.51
C SER A 144 16.70 9.22 -12.58
N GLY A 145 18.01 8.92 -12.58
CA GLY A 145 19.06 9.63 -11.83
C GLY A 145 19.32 11.08 -12.25
N ASP A 146 18.47 11.64 -13.09
CA ASP A 146 18.59 12.92 -13.80
C ASP A 146 17.48 13.92 -13.42
N GLY A 147 16.65 13.60 -12.43
CA GLY A 147 15.87 14.58 -11.64
C GLY A 147 14.75 15.34 -12.36
N VAL A 148 14.59 15.21 -13.68
CA VAL A 148 13.62 16.02 -14.45
C VAL A 148 12.67 15.17 -15.32
N GLY A 149 12.87 13.85 -15.45
CA GLY A 149 12.03 12.92 -16.23
C GLY A 149 11.24 11.86 -15.44
N ALA A 150 11.18 11.99 -14.11
CA ALA A 150 10.96 10.88 -13.18
C ALA A 150 9.50 10.44 -12.95
N TYR A 151 8.58 10.55 -13.92
CA TYR A 151 7.18 10.15 -13.75
C TYR A 151 6.69 9.29 -14.91
N THR A 152 6.20 8.09 -14.62
CA THR A 152 5.60 7.20 -15.63
C THR A 152 4.08 7.33 -15.62
N GLU A 153 3.49 7.32 -16.82
CA GLU A 153 2.04 7.18 -16.95
C GLU A 153 1.62 5.87 -16.31
N PHE A 154 0.68 5.97 -15.37
CA PHE A 154 0.25 4.85 -14.56
C PHE A 154 -1.20 4.47 -14.82
N TYR A 155 -2.07 5.46 -15.06
CA TYR A 155 -3.47 5.26 -15.43
C TYR A 155 -3.93 6.34 -16.43
N PRO A 156 -4.73 6.02 -17.46
CA PRO A 156 -5.38 4.72 -17.76
C PRO A 156 -4.49 3.70 -18.48
N SER A 157 -3.39 4.15 -19.06
CA SER A 157 -2.40 3.30 -19.74
C SER A 157 -1.55 2.56 -18.70
N TYR A 158 -2.11 1.58 -18.00
CA TYR A 158 -1.31 0.77 -17.08
C TYR A 158 -0.17 0.10 -17.86
N THR A 159 1.05 0.59 -17.69
CA THR A 159 2.22 -0.03 -18.28
C THR A 159 2.66 -1.19 -17.39
N LYS A 160 2.92 -2.36 -17.97
CA LYS A 160 3.46 -3.53 -17.24
C LYS A 160 4.81 -3.27 -16.54
N ASN A 161 5.38 -2.08 -16.74
CA ASN A 161 6.69 -1.68 -16.23
C ASN A 161 6.64 -1.09 -14.81
N TYR A 162 5.47 -0.97 -14.18
CA TYR A 162 5.39 -0.60 -12.76
C TYR A 162 5.41 -1.85 -11.87
N ASP A 163 6.60 -2.18 -11.34
CA ASP A 163 6.82 -3.28 -10.39
C ASP A 163 7.00 -2.80 -8.94
N GLY A 164 6.99 -1.47 -8.75
CA GLY A 164 7.14 -0.84 -7.46
C GLY A 164 8.55 -0.93 -6.87
N ASN A 165 9.58 -0.95 -7.70
CA ASN A 165 10.97 -0.72 -7.29
C ASN A 165 11.46 0.69 -7.69
#